data_AF-A0A0N4YUC9-F1
#
_entry.id   AF-A0A0N4YUC9-F1
#
_cell.length_a   1.000
_cell.length_b   1.000
_cell.length_c   1.000
_cell.angle_alpha   90.00
_cell.angle_beta   90.00
_cell.angle_gamma   90.00
#
_symmetry.space_group_name_H-M   'P 1'
#
loop_
_entity.id
_entity.type
_entity.pdbx_description
1 polymer ?
#
loop_
_entity_poly.entity_id
_entity_poly.type
_entity_poly.pdbx_seq_one_letter_code
_entity_poly.pdbx_strand_id
1 'polypeptide(L)'
;MVWAAITSDSKSDLVFVEQGVKIDSSLYLEDISEKTLIPWTRNQFGGRSFVFRQDGAPAHKSKEVQGWLQRALPDSISSSEWPPYSPDLNPLDYAIWDILSLRAVLLPTEVWTLCAVRW
;
A
#
# COMPACT_ATOMS: atom_id res chain seq x y z
N MET A 1 2.03 -9.27 6.52
CA MET A 1 1.46 -7.93 6.17
C MET A 1 1.06 -7.95 4.71
N VAL A 2 0.10 -7.13 4.27
CA VAL A 2 -0.32 -7.07 2.86
C VAL A 2 -0.19 -5.64 2.36
N TRP A 3 0.31 -5.45 1.14
CA TRP A 3 0.32 -4.18 0.44
C TRP A 3 -0.57 -4.25 -0.81
N ALA A 4 -1.23 -3.16 -1.13
CA ALA A 4 -1.97 -2.98 -2.38
C ALA A 4 -2.04 -1.51 -2.78
N ALA A 5 -2.35 -1.27 -4.05
CA ALA A 5 -2.72 0.02 -4.59
C ALA A 5 -4.07 -0.07 -5.31
N ILE A 6 -4.80 1.05 -5.34
CA ILE A 6 -6.12 1.14 -5.99
C ILE A 6 -6.26 2.46 -6.75
N THR A 7 -7.17 2.46 -7.73
CA THR A 7 -7.72 3.65 -8.38
C THR A 7 -9.25 3.59 -8.30
N SER A 8 -9.93 4.59 -8.85
CA SER A 8 -11.40 4.57 -8.94
C SER A 8 -11.96 3.40 -9.76
N ASP A 9 -11.16 2.84 -10.66
CA ASP A 9 -11.57 1.89 -11.70
C ASP A 9 -10.71 0.61 -11.74
N SER A 10 -9.69 0.50 -10.89
CA SER A 10 -8.74 -0.60 -10.92
C SER A 10 -8.06 -0.85 -9.57
N LYS A 11 -7.35 -1.97 -9.47
CA LYS A 11 -6.55 -2.35 -8.31
C LYS A 11 -5.27 -3.06 -8.73
N SER A 12 -4.26 -3.03 -7.89
CA SER A 12 -3.08 -3.89 -8.02
C SER A 12 -3.39 -5.32 -7.59
N ASP A 13 -2.43 -6.19 -7.82
CA ASP A 13 -2.35 -7.45 -7.09
C ASP A 13 -1.97 -7.19 -5.63
N LEU A 14 -2.31 -8.14 -4.76
CA LEU A 14 -1.94 -8.10 -3.35
C LEU A 14 -0.51 -8.59 -3.20
N VAL A 15 0.34 -7.79 -2.57
CA VAL A 15 1.72 -8.17 -2.23
C VAL A 15 1.72 -8.66 -0.79
N PHE A 16 1.97 -9.95 -0.60
CA PHE A 16 2.08 -10.56 0.72
C PHE A 16 3.52 -10.48 1.21
N VAL A 17 3.72 -9.80 2.34
CA VAL A 17 5.00 -9.77 3.04
C VAL A 17 5.02 -10.88 4.09
N GLU A 18 6.12 -11.64 4.08
CA GLU A 18 6.36 -12.77 4.96
C GLU A 18 6.13 -12.42 6.44
N GLN A 19 5.69 -13.42 7.21
CA GLN A 19 5.40 -13.22 8.63
C GLN A 19 6.68 -12.89 9.40
N GLY A 20 6.61 -11.87 10.27
CA GLY A 20 7.75 -11.41 11.06
C GLY A 20 8.69 -10.43 10.35
N VAL A 21 8.55 -10.26 9.02
CA VAL A 21 9.29 -9.25 8.27
C VAL A 21 8.65 -7.87 8.46
N LYS A 22 9.46 -6.90 8.88
CA LYS A 22 9.07 -5.48 8.91
C LYS A 22 9.42 -4.86 7.57
N ILE A 23 8.48 -4.13 6.96
CA ILE A 23 8.80 -3.30 5.79
C ILE A 23 9.59 -2.10 6.29
N ASP A 24 10.86 -2.02 5.91
CA ASP A 24 11.66 -0.81 5.98
C ASP A 24 11.68 -0.07 4.63
N SER A 25 12.50 0.97 4.51
CA SER A 25 12.57 1.77 3.29
C SER A 25 13.15 1.00 2.11
N SER A 26 14.17 0.17 2.34
CA SER A 26 14.85 -0.58 1.27
C SER A 26 13.89 -1.61 0.68
N LEU A 27 13.25 -2.41 1.53
CA LEU A 27 12.28 -3.41 1.11
C LEU A 27 11.08 -2.75 0.42
N TYR A 28 10.59 -1.63 0.95
CA TYR A 28 9.51 -0.88 0.32
C TYR A 28 9.86 -0.41 -1.09
N LEU A 29 11.08 0.06 -1.33
CA LEU A 29 11.50 0.50 -2.66
C LEU A 29 11.70 -0.67 -3.60
N GLU A 30 12.47 -1.67 -3.20
CA GLU A 30 12.85 -2.78 -4.07
C GLU A 30 11.67 -3.71 -4.37
N ASP A 31 10.98 -4.19 -3.33
CA ASP A 31 9.99 -5.27 -3.48
C ASP A 31 8.59 -4.76 -3.81
N ILE A 32 8.24 -3.59 -3.29
CA ILE A 32 6.90 -3.02 -3.47
C ILE A 32 6.92 -1.98 -4.60
N SER A 33 7.79 -0.98 -4.51
CA SER A 33 7.73 0.16 -5.42
C SER A 33 8.21 -0.20 -6.83
N GLU A 34 9.41 -0.75 -6.96
CA GLU A 34 10.00 -1.05 -8.27
C GLU A 34 9.43 -2.29 -8.93
N LYS A 35 9.24 -3.38 -8.16
CA LYS A 35 8.71 -4.64 -8.72
C LYS A 35 7.20 -4.62 -8.96
N THR A 36 6.43 -3.88 -8.16
CA THR A 36 4.96 -3.93 -8.23
C THR A 36 4.34 -2.60 -8.69
N LEU A 37 4.60 -1.50 -7.97
CA LEU A 37 3.92 -0.22 -8.20
C LEU A 37 4.23 0.36 -9.59
N ILE A 38 5.51 0.40 -10.00
CA ILE A 38 5.91 1.00 -11.29
C ILE A 38 5.35 0.23 -12.49
N PRO A 39 5.48 -1.10 -12.59
CA PRO A 39 4.87 -1.85 -13.70
C PRO A 39 3.34 -1.70 -13.73
N TRP A 40 2.69 -1.76 -12.57
CA TRP A 40 1.24 -1.64 -12.48
C TRP A 40 0.75 -0.24 -12.92
N THR A 41 1.37 0.83 -12.42
CA THR A 41 1.01 2.20 -12.83
C THR A 41 1.23 2.44 -14.33
N ARG A 42 2.34 1.95 -14.90
CA ARG A 42 2.57 2.02 -16.35
C ARG A 42 1.47 1.31 -17.14
N ASN A 43 1.08 0.12 -16.71
CA ASN A 43 0.02 -0.65 -17.36
C ASN A 43 -1.36 0.03 -17.22
N GLN A 44 -1.71 0.53 -16.03
CA GLN A 44 -3.02 1.14 -15.79
C GLN A 44 -3.17 2.50 -16.45
N PHE A 45 -2.17 3.36 -16.33
CA PHE A 45 -2.29 4.73 -16.81
C PHE A 45 -1.83 4.89 -18.25
N GLY A 46 -0.97 4.01 -18.78
CA GLY A 46 -0.51 4.09 -20.17
C GLY A 46 0.15 5.43 -20.50
N GLY A 47 0.81 6.06 -19.51
CA GLY A 47 1.41 7.40 -19.63
C GLY A 47 0.48 8.56 -19.31
N ARG A 48 -0.80 8.33 -18.96
CA ARG A 48 -1.67 9.36 -18.40
C ARG A 48 -1.13 9.84 -17.05
N SER A 49 -1.33 11.12 -16.75
CA SER A 49 -0.99 11.69 -15.45
C SER A 49 -1.85 11.09 -14.33
N PHE A 50 -1.23 10.87 -13.17
CA PHE A 50 -1.90 10.41 -11.96
C PHE A 50 -1.15 10.95 -10.75
N VAL A 51 -1.88 11.12 -9.64
CA VAL A 51 -1.30 11.52 -8.35
C VAL A 51 -1.14 10.27 -7.49
N PHE A 52 0.09 9.99 -7.06
CA PHE A 52 0.34 8.90 -6.12
C PHE A 52 0.17 9.36 -4.67
N ARG A 53 -0.50 8.56 -3.86
CA ARG A 53 -0.80 8.85 -2.45
C ARG A 53 -0.49 7.62 -1.61
N GLN A 54 0.21 7.83 -0.50
CA GLN A 54 0.51 6.83 0.52
C GLN A 54 0.34 7.44 1.91
N ASP A 55 0.13 6.60 2.92
CA ASP A 55 -0.05 7.05 4.29
C ASP A 55 1.27 7.50 4.95
N GLY A 56 1.19 7.90 6.22
CA GLY A 56 2.31 8.37 7.02
C GLY A 56 3.18 7.28 7.66
N ALA A 57 3.17 6.03 7.18
CA ALA A 57 3.96 4.96 7.78
C ALA A 57 5.47 5.30 7.82
N PRO A 58 6.24 4.82 8.83
CA PRO A 58 7.64 5.19 8.98
C PRO A 58 8.51 4.96 7.74
N ALA A 59 8.31 3.85 7.01
CA ALA A 59 9.01 3.56 5.77
C ALA A 59 8.68 4.60 4.68
N HIS A 60 7.41 4.97 4.54
CA HIS A 60 6.93 5.95 3.55
C HIS A 60 7.49 7.35 3.78
N LYS A 61 7.75 7.71 5.04
CA LYS A 61 8.28 9.02 5.46
C LYS A 61 9.79 9.14 5.36
N SER A 62 10.51 8.07 5.02
CA SER A 62 11.96 8.12 4.96
C SER A 62 12.45 9.03 3.83
N LYS A 63 13.62 9.65 4.01
CA LYS A 63 14.23 10.50 2.98
C LYS A 63 14.48 9.73 1.69
N GLU A 64 14.81 8.45 1.80
CA GLU A 64 15.06 7.58 0.67
C GLU A 64 13.81 7.36 -0.17
N VAL A 65 12.69 7.00 0.47
CA VAL A 65 11.41 6.79 -0.23
C VAL A 65 10.89 8.10 -0.82
N GLN A 66 10.94 9.19 -0.08
CA GLN A 66 10.50 10.50 -0.58
C GLN A 66 11.37 10.98 -1.76
N GLY A 67 12.68 10.77 -1.71
CA GLY A 67 13.59 11.10 -2.81
C GLY A 67 13.45 10.19 -4.03
N TRP A 68 13.04 8.93 -3.84
CA TRP A 68 12.65 8.05 -4.94
C TRP A 68 11.34 8.50 -5.58
N LEU A 69 10.32 8.82 -4.78
CA LEU A 69 9.02 9.29 -5.28
C LEU A 69 9.15 10.54 -6.14
N GLN A 70 9.91 11.55 -5.71
CA GLN A 70 10.15 12.75 -6.51
C GLN A 70 10.75 12.47 -7.89
N ARG A 71 11.54 11.41 -8.04
CA ARG A 71 12.19 11.04 -9.31
C ARG A 71 11.31 10.13 -10.17
N ALA A 72 10.65 9.16 -9.55
CA ALA A 72 9.92 8.10 -10.25
C ALA A 72 8.44 8.43 -10.48
N LEU A 73 7.83 9.19 -9.56
CA LEU A 73 6.41 9.55 -9.49
C LEU A 73 6.26 11.04 -9.11
N PRO A 74 6.62 11.98 -10.01
CA PRO A 74 6.77 13.40 -9.66
C PRO A 74 5.50 14.06 -9.12
N ASP A 75 4.32 13.55 -9.48
CA ASP A 75 3.02 14.03 -9.01
C ASP A 75 2.58 13.33 -7.69
N SER A 76 3.50 12.70 -6.95
CA SER A 76 3.19 12.09 -5.65
C SER A 76 2.96 13.14 -4.56
N ILE A 77 2.00 12.90 -3.67
CA ILE A 77 1.81 13.69 -2.45
C ILE A 77 2.96 13.41 -1.49
N SER A 78 3.67 14.45 -1.07
CA SER A 78 4.77 14.30 -0.13
C SER A 78 4.27 13.91 1.27
N SER A 79 5.13 13.27 2.05
CA SER A 79 4.82 12.92 3.43
C SER A 79 4.48 14.11 4.34
N SER A 80 4.90 15.32 3.98
CA SER A 80 4.56 16.56 4.69
C SER A 80 3.18 17.11 4.35
N GLU A 81 2.64 16.78 3.18
CA GLU A 81 1.31 17.19 2.75
C GLU A 81 0.21 16.23 3.24
N TRP A 82 0.58 15.00 3.60
CA TRP A 82 -0.33 14.03 4.17
C TRP A 82 -0.61 14.33 5.65
N PRO A 83 -1.87 14.54 6.07
CA PRO A 83 -2.19 14.79 7.46
C PRO A 83 -1.94 13.54 8.32
N PRO A 84 -1.33 13.71 9.51
CA PRO A 84 -1.09 12.59 10.41
C PRO A 84 -2.41 12.01 10.93
N TYR A 85 -2.43 10.70 11.23
CA TYR A 85 -3.57 9.99 11.84
C TYR A 85 -4.89 10.12 11.07
N SER A 86 -4.85 10.15 9.74
CA SER A 86 -6.02 10.33 8.88
C SER A 86 -6.33 9.08 8.03
N PRO A 87 -6.67 7.92 8.64
CA PRO A 87 -7.01 6.71 7.90
C PRO A 87 -8.29 6.88 7.06
N ASP A 88 -9.16 7.81 7.46
CA ASP A 88 -10.39 8.19 6.74
C ASP A 88 -10.13 8.82 5.36
N LEU A 89 -8.93 9.35 5.13
CA LEU A 89 -8.54 9.93 3.84
C LEU A 89 -7.89 8.92 2.88
N ASN A 90 -7.59 7.71 3.36
CA ASN A 90 -7.06 6.62 2.55
C ASN A 90 -8.17 5.59 2.30
N PRO A 91 -8.65 5.39 1.06
CA PRO A 91 -9.74 4.45 0.79
C PRO A 91 -9.42 3.00 1.18
N LEU A 92 -8.12 2.63 1.19
CA LEU A 92 -7.68 1.33 1.66
C LEU A 92 -7.98 1.13 3.15
N ASP A 93 -7.61 2.11 3.98
CA ASP A 93 -7.80 2.07 5.44
C ASP A 93 -9.24 2.39 5.85
N TYR A 94 -9.91 3.29 5.11
CA TYR A 94 -11.29 3.70 5.43
C TYR A 94 -12.31 2.57 5.26
N ALA A 95 -12.13 1.67 4.27
CA ALA A 95 -13.15 0.67 3.97
C ALA A 95 -12.63 -0.66 3.40
N ILE A 96 -11.63 -0.66 2.52
CA ILE A 96 -11.30 -1.86 1.73
C ILE A 96 -10.68 -2.94 2.61
N TRP A 97 -9.78 -2.59 3.53
CA TRP A 97 -9.17 -3.57 4.42
C TRP A 97 -10.20 -4.24 5.34
N ASP A 98 -11.19 -3.50 5.83
CA ASP A 98 -12.26 -4.05 6.64
C ASP A 98 -13.12 -5.04 5.84
N ILE A 99 -13.50 -4.67 4.61
CA ILE A 99 -14.29 -5.55 3.72
C ILE A 99 -13.51 -6.83 3.38
N LEU A 100 -12.22 -6.71 3.07
CA LEU A 100 -11.36 -7.87 2.77
C LEU A 100 -11.21 -8.77 4.00
N SER A 101 -11.03 -8.19 5.18
CA SER A 101 -10.91 -8.94 6.43
C SER A 101 -12.20 -9.71 6.75
N LEU A 102 -13.36 -9.06 6.60
CA LEU A 102 -14.66 -9.70 6.77
C LEU A 102 -14.84 -10.87 5.81
N ARG A 103 -14.48 -10.70 4.53
CA ARG A 103 -14.58 -11.77 3.54
C ARG A 103 -13.62 -12.93 3.84
N ALA A 104 -12.41 -12.65 4.27
CA ALA A 104 -11.44 -13.68 4.64
C ALA A 104 -11.94 -14.55 5.81
N VAL A 105 -12.61 -13.94 6.79
CA VAL A 105 -13.21 -14.65 7.94
C VAL A 105 -14.42 -15.50 7.53
N LEU A 106 -15.14 -15.11 6.50
CA LEU A 106 -16.35 -15.80 6.02
C LEU A 106 -16.06 -16.97 5.05
N LEU A 107 -14.82 -17.16 4.63
CA LEU A 107 -14.44 -18.35 3.86
C LEU A 107 -14.47 -19.58 4.76
N PRO A 108 -15.01 -20.74 4.31
CA PRO A 108 -15.07 -21.96 5.12
C PRO A 108 -13.66 -22.34 5.60
N THR A 109 -13.47 -22.26 6.92
CA THR A 109 -12.22 -22.54 7.61
C THR A 109 -12.05 -24.04 7.83
N GLU A 110 -11.48 -24.75 6.86
CA GLU A 110 -10.59 -25.84 7.23
C GLU A 110 -9.21 -25.20 7.51
N VAL A 111 -8.79 -25.28 8.77
CA VAL A 111 -7.53 -24.75 9.33
C VAL A 111 -7.60 -23.27 9.77
N TRP A 112 -6.94 -22.99 10.92
CA TRP A 112 -6.76 -21.71 11.63
C TRP A 112 -7.66 -21.47 12.84
N THR A 113 -7.50 -22.33 13.85
CA THR A 113 -7.62 -21.95 15.25
C THR A 113 -6.48 -20.99 15.62
N LEU A 114 -6.82 -19.96 16.41
CA LEU A 114 -5.98 -19.04 17.21
C LEU A 114 -5.49 -17.70 16.59
N CYS A 115 -5.87 -16.66 17.35
CA CYS A 115 -5.35 -15.31 17.41
C CYS A 115 -5.91 -14.28 16.41
N ALA A 116 -7.03 -13.68 16.83
CA ALA A 116 -7.26 -12.26 16.60
C ALA A 116 -6.07 -11.47 17.17
N VAL A 117 -5.14 -11.04 16.31
CA VAL A 117 -4.25 -9.91 16.61
C VAL A 117 -4.71 -8.77 15.72
N ARG A 118 -5.41 -7.85 16.36
CA ARG A 118 -5.67 -6.50 15.88
C ARG A 118 -4.32 -5.77 15.86
N TRP A 119 -4.05 -5.03 14.79
CA TRP A 119 -2.92 -4.09 14.72
C TRP A 119 -2.97 -3.09 15.88
#